data_AF-A0A7K4IJJ7-F1
#
_entry.id   AF-A0A7K4IJJ7-F1
#
_cell.length_a   1.000
_cell.length_b   1.000
_cell.length_c   1.000
_cell.angle_alpha   90.00
_cell.angle_beta   90.00
_cell.angle_gamma   90.00
#
_symmetry.space_group_name_H-M   'P 1'
#
loop_
_entity.id
_entity.type
_entity.pdbx_description
1 polymer ?
#
loop_
_entity_poly.entity_id
_entity_poly.type
_entity_poly.pdbx_seq_one_letter_code
_entity_poly.pdbx_strand_id
1 'polypeptide(L)'
;MIGARSNQDIIQALTLFIRKLNDECRNKALVVIEGQRDANALRSIGFEGDLFLLCHNGSLTKLASKAEKYKKIVLLLDLDRKGRVLTKRTATILQEKNSNIDLFFRRELAKVTKGRIRHIEELARFGDHLQNLVIGL
;
A
#
# COMPACT_ATOMS: atom_id res chain seq x y z
N MET A 1 1.27 23.10 -20.31
CA MET A 1 2.60 22.55 -19.93
C MET A 1 2.81 22.29 -18.43
N ILE A 2 2.06 22.92 -17.51
CA ILE A 2 2.23 22.73 -16.04
C ILE A 2 1.78 21.34 -15.55
N GLY A 3 0.76 20.73 -16.18
CA GLY A 3 0.23 19.40 -15.78
C GLY A 3 1.16 18.22 -16.08
N ALA A 4 1.93 18.27 -17.17
CA ALA A 4 2.80 17.16 -17.60
C ALA A 4 4.00 16.96 -16.66
N ARG A 5 4.69 18.05 -16.27
CA ARG A 5 5.80 17.99 -15.29
C ARG A 5 5.32 17.45 -13.94
N SER A 6 4.14 17.88 -13.49
CA SER A 6 3.52 17.43 -12.24
C SER A 6 3.28 15.91 -12.18
N ASN A 7 2.92 15.29 -13.31
CA ASN A 7 2.71 13.84 -13.39
C ASN A 7 4.03 13.07 -13.39
N GLN A 8 5.06 13.58 -14.07
CA GLN A 8 6.38 12.95 -14.07
C GLN A 8 7.03 12.94 -12.68
N ASP A 9 6.82 13.98 -11.87
CA ASP A 9 7.26 14.01 -10.46
C ASP A 9 6.54 12.95 -9.62
N ILE A 10 5.22 12.80 -9.81
CA ILE A 10 4.42 11.79 -9.09
C ILE A 10 4.89 10.39 -9.48
N ILE A 11 5.14 10.15 -10.77
CA ILE A 11 5.64 8.85 -11.26
C ILE A 11 6.98 8.52 -10.59
N GLN A 12 7.96 9.44 -10.60
CA GLN A 12 9.25 9.20 -9.94
C GLN A 12 9.11 8.94 -8.43
N ALA A 13 8.25 9.71 -7.76
CA ALA A 13 7.99 9.53 -6.34
C ALA A 13 7.29 8.19 -6.05
N LEU A 14 6.36 7.76 -6.90
CA LEU A 14 5.72 6.44 -6.81
C LEU A 14 6.71 5.30 -7.09
N THR A 15 7.65 5.45 -8.04
CA THR A 15 8.72 4.47 -8.26
C THR A 15 9.54 4.27 -6.99
N LEU A 16 9.97 5.36 -6.35
CA LEU A 16 10.73 5.29 -5.10
C LEU A 16 9.90 4.71 -3.95
N PHE A 17 8.63 5.07 -3.87
CA PHE A 17 7.68 4.53 -2.90
C PHE A 17 7.57 2.99 -3.02
N ILE A 18 7.36 2.48 -4.24
CA ILE A 18 7.23 1.03 -4.49
C ILE A 18 8.54 0.29 -4.22
N ARG A 19 9.69 0.86 -4.61
CA ARG A 19 11.00 0.28 -4.28
C ARG A 19 11.17 0.10 -2.76
N LYS A 20 10.90 1.16 -1.99
CA LYS A 20 10.95 1.11 -0.52
C LYS A 20 9.97 0.11 0.08
N LEU A 21 8.75 0.03 -0.46
CA LEU A 21 7.74 -0.91 0.02
C LEU A 21 8.16 -2.37 -0.26
N ASN A 22 8.74 -2.64 -1.43
CA ASN A 22 9.29 -3.95 -1.77
C ASN A 22 10.50 -4.31 -0.89
N ASP A 23 11.37 -3.36 -0.54
CA ASP A 23 12.47 -3.57 0.42
C ASP A 23 11.95 -3.99 1.81
N GLU A 24 10.89 -3.35 2.30
CA GLU A 24 10.24 -3.75 3.55
C GLU A 24 9.68 -5.17 3.46
N CYS A 25 9.05 -5.55 2.35
CA CYS A 25 8.57 -6.91 2.14
C CYS A 25 9.71 -7.94 2.11
N ARG A 26 10.84 -7.64 1.46
CA ARG A 26 12.06 -8.48 1.54
C ARG A 26 12.54 -8.65 2.98
N ASN A 27 12.38 -7.61 3.79
CA ASN A 27 12.64 -7.61 5.24
C ASN A 27 11.48 -8.18 6.08
N LYS A 28 10.64 -9.04 5.50
CA LYS A 28 9.52 -9.73 6.15
C LYS A 28 8.38 -8.80 6.61
N ALA A 29 8.06 -7.76 5.83
CA ALA A 29 6.83 -6.99 6.01
C ALA A 29 5.64 -7.60 5.24
N LEU A 30 4.47 -7.65 5.89
CA LEU A 30 3.18 -7.95 5.24
C LEU A 30 2.45 -6.65 4.92
N VAL A 31 1.99 -6.49 3.67
CA VAL A 31 1.18 -5.33 3.28
C VAL A 31 -0.31 -5.70 3.35
N VAL A 32 -1.09 -4.90 4.06
CA VAL A 32 -2.53 -5.08 4.25
C VAL A 32 -3.30 -4.05 3.42
N ILE A 33 -4.24 -4.52 2.61
CA ILE A 33 -5.08 -3.73 1.70
C ILE A 33 -6.56 -4.12 1.84
N GLU A 34 -7.48 -3.34 1.30
CA GLU A 34 -8.92 -3.60 1.45
C GLU A 34 -9.38 -4.72 0.52
N GLY A 35 -9.02 -4.65 -0.77
CA GLY A 35 -9.63 -5.50 -1.80
C GLY A 35 -8.71 -5.95 -2.93
N GLN A 36 -9.23 -6.85 -3.76
CA GLN A 36 -8.50 -7.36 -4.93
C GLN A 36 -8.17 -6.27 -5.96
N ARG A 37 -9.01 -5.23 -6.08
CA ARG A 37 -8.75 -4.09 -6.98
C ARG A 37 -7.50 -3.32 -6.54
N ASP A 38 -7.31 -3.14 -5.24
CA ASP A 38 -6.09 -2.54 -4.66
C ASP A 38 -4.86 -3.40 -4.93
N ALA A 39 -4.99 -4.73 -4.78
CA ALA A 39 -3.92 -5.66 -5.07
C ALA A 39 -3.46 -5.52 -6.52
N ASN A 40 -4.41 -5.55 -7.46
CA ASN A 40 -4.14 -5.43 -8.88
C ASN A 40 -3.49 -4.08 -9.21
N ALA A 41 -3.95 -2.98 -8.60
CA ALA A 41 -3.38 -1.66 -8.80
C ALA A 41 -1.96 -1.52 -8.25
N LEU A 42 -1.64 -2.13 -7.10
CA LEU A 42 -0.27 -2.20 -6.59
C LEU A 42 0.63 -3.04 -7.50
N ARG A 43 0.15 -4.20 -7.97
CA ARG A 43 0.89 -5.05 -8.91
C ARG A 43 1.19 -4.32 -10.21
N SER A 44 0.24 -3.57 -10.75
CA SER A 44 0.43 -2.87 -12.04
C SER A 44 1.51 -1.78 -11.97
N ILE A 45 1.83 -1.27 -10.77
CA ILE A 45 2.90 -0.29 -10.54
C ILE A 45 4.20 -0.89 -9.98
N GLY A 46 4.35 -2.22 -10.01
CA GLY A 46 5.60 -2.91 -9.67
C GLY A 46 5.74 -3.39 -8.23
N PHE A 47 4.65 -3.49 -7.46
CA PHE A 47 4.70 -4.10 -6.14
C PHE A 47 4.80 -5.64 -6.24
N GLU A 48 5.73 -6.25 -5.51
CA GLU A 48 6.04 -7.69 -5.59
C GLU A 48 5.87 -8.43 -4.26
N GLY A 49 5.67 -7.71 -3.15
CA GLY A 49 5.58 -8.31 -1.81
C GLY A 49 4.30 -9.10 -1.52
N ASP A 50 4.26 -9.71 -0.34
CA ASP A 50 3.10 -10.44 0.18
C ASP A 50 1.96 -9.48 0.56
N LEU A 51 0.73 -9.88 0.22
CA LEU A 51 -0.49 -9.14 0.54
C LEU A 51 -1.38 -9.91 1.51
N PHE A 52 -2.14 -9.14 2.28
CA PHE A 52 -3.33 -9.59 2.97
C PHE A 52 -4.50 -8.67 2.62
N LEU A 53 -5.60 -9.27 2.18
CA LEU A 53 -6.80 -8.55 1.79
C LEU A 53 -7.83 -8.60 2.93
N LEU A 54 -8.38 -7.45 3.32
CA LEU A 54 -9.39 -7.32 4.37
C LEU A 54 -10.84 -7.62 3.91
N CYS A 55 -11.04 -8.26 2.75
CA CYS A 55 -12.27 -8.29 1.95
C CYS A 55 -13.62 -8.59 2.65
N HIS A 56 -13.68 -9.18 3.85
CA HIS A 56 -14.94 -9.55 4.51
C HIS A 56 -14.88 -9.52 6.06
N ASN A 57 -16.05 -9.61 6.69
CA ASN A 57 -16.20 -9.90 8.11
C ASN A 57 -15.44 -11.19 8.47
N GLY A 58 -14.54 -11.14 9.47
CA GLY A 58 -13.67 -12.25 9.88
C GLY A 58 -12.23 -12.19 9.32
N SER A 59 -11.92 -11.26 8.43
CA SER A 59 -10.55 -11.04 7.93
C SER A 59 -9.57 -10.57 9.01
N LEU A 60 -10.05 -9.85 10.03
CA LEU A 60 -9.21 -9.29 11.10
C LEU A 60 -8.59 -10.37 12.00
N THR A 61 -9.34 -11.41 12.36
CA THR A 61 -8.80 -12.52 13.16
C THR A 61 -7.77 -13.32 12.36
N LYS A 62 -8.06 -13.56 11.06
CA LYS A 62 -7.11 -14.21 10.15
C LYS A 62 -5.84 -13.37 9.95
N LEU A 63 -6.00 -12.05 9.89
CA LEU A 63 -4.86 -11.12 9.81
C LEU A 63 -4.00 -11.23 11.06
N ALA A 64 -4.60 -11.21 12.26
CA ALA A 64 -3.87 -11.34 13.52
C ALA A 64 -3.00 -12.61 13.55
N SER A 65 -3.56 -13.77 13.19
CA SER A 65 -2.78 -15.01 13.12
C SER A 65 -1.73 -15.02 12.00
N LYS A 66 -2.03 -14.40 10.84
CA LYS A 66 -1.04 -14.30 9.76
C LYS A 66 0.11 -13.37 10.13
N ALA A 67 -0.18 -12.29 10.85
CA ALA A 67 0.77 -11.24 11.22
C ALA A 67 1.94 -11.77 12.07
N GLU A 68 1.71 -12.80 12.89
CA GLU A 68 2.74 -13.45 13.72
C GLU A 68 3.93 -13.99 12.90
N LYS A 69 3.75 -14.24 11.59
CA LYS A 69 4.80 -14.75 10.70
C LYS A 69 5.69 -13.64 10.10
N TYR A 70 5.38 -12.38 10.37
CA TYR A 70 6.02 -11.21 9.76
C TYR A 70 6.63 -10.30 10.83
N LYS A 71 7.70 -9.59 10.47
CA LYS A 71 8.39 -8.66 11.37
C LYS A 71 7.72 -7.28 11.46
N LYS A 72 6.89 -6.96 10.47
CA LYS A 72 6.23 -5.67 10.31
C LYS A 72 4.93 -5.85 9.52
N ILE A 73 3.89 -5.12 9.90
CA ILE A 73 2.61 -5.08 9.20
C ILE A 73 2.38 -3.66 8.69
N VAL A 74 2.43 -3.47 7.37
CA VAL A 74 2.16 -2.18 6.73
C VAL A 74 0.66 -2.09 6.43
N LEU A 75 -0.05 -1.14 7.04
CA LEU A 75 -1.47 -0.92 6.74
C LEU A 75 -1.62 0.12 5.63
N LEU A 76 -1.91 -0.36 4.42
CA LEU A 76 -2.04 0.46 3.20
C LEU A 76 -3.48 0.42 2.67
N LEU A 77 -4.43 0.85 3.51
CA LEU A 77 -5.86 0.92 3.15
C LEU A 77 -6.19 2.23 2.40
N ASP A 78 -7.44 2.45 2.02
CA ASP A 78 -7.86 3.66 1.30
C ASP A 78 -7.69 4.94 2.15
N LEU A 79 -7.24 6.03 1.53
CA LEU A 79 -6.95 7.32 2.18
C LEU A 79 -8.22 8.12 2.54
N ASP A 80 -9.39 7.60 2.19
CA ASP A 80 -10.69 8.19 2.47
C ASP A 80 -11.12 8.09 3.95
N ARG A 81 -12.35 8.51 4.27
CA ARG A 81 -12.89 8.45 5.64
C ARG A 81 -13.08 7.01 6.12
N LYS A 82 -13.55 6.11 5.27
CA LYS A 82 -13.85 4.71 5.63
C LYS A 82 -12.56 3.94 5.91
N GLY A 83 -11.58 4.05 5.02
CA GLY A 83 -10.28 3.43 5.18
C GLY A 83 -9.52 3.96 6.40
N ARG A 84 -9.71 5.23 6.82
CA ARG A 84 -9.18 5.73 8.11
C ARG A 84 -9.79 5.02 9.31
N VAL A 85 -11.10 4.78 9.32
CA VAL A 85 -11.78 4.06 10.40
C VAL A 85 -11.30 2.60 10.43
N LEU A 86 -11.21 1.96 9.26
CA LEU A 86 -10.73 0.59 9.14
C LEU A 86 -9.25 0.45 9.56
N THR A 87 -8.41 1.42 9.22
CA THR A 87 -6.99 1.46 9.64
C THR A 87 -6.89 1.48 11.16
N LYS A 88 -7.67 2.36 11.83
CA LYS A 88 -7.68 2.44 13.30
C LYS A 88 -8.11 1.12 13.93
N ARG A 89 -9.23 0.56 13.47
CA ARG A 89 -9.75 -0.72 13.98
C ARG A 89 -8.75 -1.87 13.80
N THR A 90 -8.12 -1.94 12.63
CA THR A 90 -7.12 -2.97 12.31
C THR A 90 -5.88 -2.81 13.17
N ALA A 91 -5.42 -1.58 13.37
CA ALA A 91 -4.26 -1.30 14.21
C ALA A 91 -4.50 -1.70 15.67
N THR A 92 -5.66 -1.39 16.25
CA THR A 92 -6.01 -1.79 17.62
C THR A 92 -5.90 -3.30 17.83
N ILE A 93 -6.49 -4.09 16.93
CA ILE A 93 -6.46 -5.57 17.02
C ILE A 93 -5.03 -6.12 16.90
N LEU A 94 -4.23 -5.54 16.00
CA LEU A 94 -2.83 -5.94 15.82
C LEU A 94 -1.94 -5.54 17.03
N GLN A 95 -2.22 -4.41 17.66
CA GLN A 95 -1.52 -3.96 18.87
C GLN A 95 -1.82 -4.87 20.06
N GLU A 96 -3.06 -5.33 20.23
CA GLU A 96 -3.44 -6.33 21.24
C GLU A 96 -2.65 -7.64 21.08
N LYS A 97 -2.09 -7.91 19.90
CA LYS A 97 -1.23 -9.05 19.58
C LYS A 97 0.25 -8.70 19.52
N ASN A 98 0.66 -7.53 20.01
CA ASN A 98 2.03 -7.03 19.99
C ASN A 98 2.69 -7.01 18.59
N SER A 99 1.88 -6.89 17.53
CA SER A 99 2.41 -6.78 16.16
C SER A 99 3.05 -5.41 15.92
N ASN A 100 4.18 -5.39 15.23
CA ASN A 100 4.84 -4.15 14.80
C ASN A 100 4.12 -3.56 13.59
N ILE A 101 3.43 -2.42 13.77
CA ILE A 101 2.58 -1.80 12.75
C ILE A 101 3.26 -0.58 12.14
N ASP A 102 3.23 -0.51 10.81
CA ASP A 102 3.73 0.61 10.03
C ASP A 102 2.57 1.34 9.34
N LEU A 103 2.41 2.62 9.69
CA LEU A 103 1.49 3.57 9.05
C LEU A 103 2.22 4.61 8.19
N PHE A 104 3.55 4.51 8.07
CA PHE A 104 4.38 5.44 7.30
C PHE A 104 3.99 5.39 5.82
N PHE A 105 3.90 4.20 5.22
CA PHE A 105 3.60 4.08 3.79
C PHE A 105 2.23 4.65 3.42
N ARG A 106 1.24 4.54 4.29
CA ARG A 106 -0.07 5.18 4.06
C ARG A 106 0.04 6.71 4.02
N ARG A 107 0.80 7.32 4.93
CA ARG A 107 1.04 8.77 4.94
C ARG A 107 1.89 9.21 3.75
N GLU A 108 2.93 8.44 3.45
CA GLU A 108 3.84 8.72 2.35
C GLU A 108 3.10 8.64 1.01
N LEU A 109 2.20 7.67 0.83
CA LEU A 109 1.36 7.57 -0.37
C LEU A 109 0.53 8.84 -0.59
N ALA A 110 -0.12 9.36 0.46
CA ALA A 110 -0.87 10.61 0.38
C ALA A 110 0.03 11.80 -0.01
N LYS A 111 1.27 11.83 0.49
CA LYS A 111 2.25 12.87 0.21
C LYS A 111 2.77 12.79 -1.23
N VAL A 112 3.24 11.63 -1.69
CA VAL A 112 3.82 11.47 -3.04
C VAL A 112 2.79 11.65 -4.14
N THR A 113 1.53 11.32 -3.86
CA THR A 113 0.41 11.53 -4.79
C THR A 113 -0.19 12.93 -4.69
N LYS A 114 0.31 13.79 -3.78
CA LYS A 114 -0.19 15.15 -3.52
C LYS A 114 -1.71 15.16 -3.26
N GLY A 115 -2.21 14.14 -2.58
CA GLY A 115 -3.64 13.95 -2.27
C GLY A 115 -4.54 13.59 -3.47
N ARG A 116 -3.97 13.32 -4.66
CA ARG A 116 -4.74 12.96 -5.86
C ARG A 116 -5.30 11.54 -5.83
N ILE A 117 -4.77 10.69 -4.95
CA ILE A 117 -5.24 9.33 -4.73
C ILE A 117 -6.04 9.29 -3.43
N ARG A 118 -7.27 8.79 -3.50
CA ARG A 118 -8.08 8.50 -2.32
C ARG A 118 -8.27 7.00 -2.12
N HIS A 119 -8.48 6.26 -3.21
CA HIS A 119 -8.59 4.81 -3.20
C HIS A 119 -7.34 4.16 -3.79
N ILE A 120 -6.84 3.08 -3.21
CA ILE A 120 -5.60 2.41 -3.66
C ILE A 120 -5.76 1.91 -5.10
N GLU A 121 -6.94 1.45 -5.49
CA GLU A 121 -7.25 1.07 -6.89
C GLU A 121 -6.97 2.17 -7.92
N GLU A 122 -6.99 3.45 -7.54
CA GLU A 122 -6.69 4.55 -8.44
C GLU A 122 -5.20 4.62 -8.85
N LEU A 123 -4.32 3.84 -8.20
CA LEU A 123 -2.91 3.71 -8.60
C LEU A 123 -2.76 3.09 -9.98
N ALA A 124 -3.74 2.30 -10.43
CA ALA A 124 -3.72 1.64 -11.73
C ALA A 124 -3.52 2.63 -12.90
N ARG A 125 -3.95 3.90 -12.74
CA ARG A 125 -3.75 4.96 -13.75
C ARG A 125 -2.28 5.30 -14.03
N PHE A 126 -1.35 4.86 -13.18
CA PHE A 126 0.08 5.06 -13.35
C PHE A 126 0.81 3.79 -13.84
N GLY A 127 0.10 2.66 -13.99
CA GLY A 127 0.67 1.36 -14.34
C GLY A 127 1.50 1.40 -15.63
N ASP A 128 0.91 1.86 -16.72
CA ASP A 128 1.54 1.90 -18.04
C ASP A 128 2.83 2.75 -18.04
N HIS A 129 2.88 3.80 -17.23
CA HIS A 129 4.06 4.66 -17.13
C HIS A 129 5.19 4.04 -16.30
N LEU A 130 4.85 3.22 -15.30
CA LEU A 130 5.80 2.61 -14.38
C LEU A 130 6.38 1.29 -14.91
N GLN A 131 5.59 0.50 -15.64
CA GLN A 131 6.09 -0.73 -16.26
C GLN A 131 7.21 -0.47 -17.30
N ASN A 132 7.10 0.63 -18.05
CA ASN A 132 8.11 1.03 -19.03
C ASN A 132 9.45 1.47 -18.41
N LEU A 133 9.46 1.89 -17.14
CA LEU A 133 10.68 2.28 -16.42
C LEU A 133 11.39 1.10 -15.74
N VAL A 134 10.68 -0.01 -15.51
CA VAL A 134 11.22 -1.23 -14.89
C VAL A 134 11.80 -2.17 -15.94
N ILE A 135 11.27 -2.17 -17.17
CA ILE A 135 11.75 -3.01 -18.29
C ILE A 135 12.96 -2.38 -19.02
N GLY A 136 13.26 -1.10 -18.76
CA GLY A 136 14.37 -0.37 -19.37
C GLY A 136 15.69 -0.37 -18.58
N LEU A 137 15.82 -1.19 -17.54
CA LEU A 137 17.03 -1.34 -16.71
C LEU A 137 17.57 -2.77 -16.77
#